data_AF-A0A846HAZ5-F1
#
_entry.id   AF-A0A846HAZ5-F1
#
_cell.length_a   1.000
_cell.length_b   1.000
_cell.length_c   1.000
_cell.angle_alpha   90.00
_cell.angle_beta   90.00
_cell.angle_gamma   90.00
#
_symmetry.space_group_name_H-M   'P 1'
#
loop_
_entity.id
_entity.type
_entity.pdbx_description
1 polymer ?
#
loop_
_entity_poly.entity_id
_entity_poly.type
_entity_poly.pdbx_seq_one_letter_code
_entity_poly.pdbx_strand_id
1 'polypeptide(L)'
;MLKTSQPVKTPTVDRLLNLWAQRYTVDLSSLSLENGASAEELLKASSPEGRALTATKLKDNVLDINCNMAWIQTKTLYSYIPNILDLNEAKRITQFAFRVYRKVLEIYQKQSINTGSVSVESKDNSLTLWAIPAIEELAYALEPILLVFQEQHIASKDWRALGFLTTQLNFSNSLILKKLTPCEKILLASYLNFVEEQVAMPWQRVCNQSAKYKFNSPEFMIVEQMLPAARDIAQSVYNRLVELLPNHRSRRGKLNDSGVTHSCLRDLNMFQAYLWLCFLEGSMASFEEELLPLCEMVVEGVEIKWEMTEKWCQVLGDEIIRRVNPEQKALLLPYTERMQEIFLQKRSRLGFREESVESAV
;
A
#
# COMPACT_ATOMS: atom_id res chain seq x y z
N MET A 1 -4.81 -3.80 -10.51
CA MET A 1 -3.57 -3.41 -11.23
C MET A 1 -3.62 -1.94 -11.59
N LEU A 2 -2.46 -1.32 -11.86
CA LEU A 2 -2.40 0.05 -12.36
C LEU A 2 -3.00 0.05 -13.76
N LYS A 3 -3.92 0.98 -13.99
CA LYS A 3 -4.51 1.24 -15.30
C LYS A 3 -4.39 2.73 -15.53
N THR A 4 -3.99 3.12 -16.74
CA THR A 4 -3.96 4.51 -17.14
C THR A 4 -5.32 5.11 -16.86
N SER A 5 -5.35 6.11 -16.00
CA SER A 5 -6.60 6.80 -15.67
C SER A 5 -6.48 8.24 -16.13
N GLN A 6 -7.40 8.68 -16.98
CA GLN A 6 -7.44 10.10 -17.32
C GLN A 6 -7.81 10.89 -16.06
N PRO A 7 -7.11 12.00 -15.77
CA PRO A 7 -7.44 12.85 -14.64
C PRO A 7 -8.84 13.44 -14.87
N VAL A 8 -9.79 13.04 -14.04
CA VAL A 8 -11.15 13.58 -14.06
C VAL A 8 -11.28 14.61 -12.95
N LYS A 9 -11.51 15.87 -13.30
CA LYS A 9 -11.70 16.94 -12.31
C LYS A 9 -13.17 17.04 -11.94
N THR A 10 -13.55 16.43 -10.82
CA THR A 10 -14.86 16.62 -10.19
C THR A 10 -14.69 16.82 -8.69
N PRO A 11 -15.66 17.48 -8.01
CA PRO A 11 -15.60 17.67 -6.56
C PRO A 11 -15.45 16.36 -5.77
N THR A 12 -16.04 15.27 -6.24
CA THR A 12 -15.92 13.94 -5.63
C THR A 12 -14.51 13.36 -5.77
N VAL A 13 -13.92 13.46 -6.95
CA VAL A 13 -12.55 13.00 -7.21
C VAL A 13 -11.55 13.80 -6.39
N ASP A 14 -11.63 15.14 -6.44
CA ASP A 14 -10.74 16.03 -5.69
C ASP A 14 -10.84 15.75 -4.18
N ARG A 15 -12.05 15.47 -3.68
CA ARG A 15 -12.26 15.13 -2.27
C ARG A 15 -11.57 13.82 -1.88
N LEU A 16 -11.74 12.76 -2.66
CA LEU A 16 -11.08 11.48 -2.36
C LEU A 16 -9.56 11.55 -2.55
N LEU A 17 -9.06 12.29 -3.54
CA LEU A 17 -7.63 12.51 -3.74
C LEU A 17 -7.01 13.24 -2.54
N ASN A 18 -7.71 14.24 -1.98
CA ASN A 18 -7.28 14.91 -0.76
C ASN A 18 -7.25 13.96 0.45
N LEU A 19 -8.28 13.12 0.63
CA LEU A 19 -8.29 12.12 1.72
C LEU A 19 -7.19 11.06 1.53
N TRP A 20 -6.93 10.65 0.29
CA TRP A 20 -5.83 9.74 -0.02
C TRP A 20 -4.46 10.38 0.26
N ALA A 21 -4.28 11.66 -0.08
CA ALA A 21 -3.06 12.41 0.22
C ALA A 21 -2.75 12.48 1.72
N GLN A 22 -3.79 12.61 2.56
CA GLN A 22 -3.64 12.66 4.03
C GLN A 22 -2.94 11.42 4.61
N ARG A 23 -2.99 10.27 3.91
CA ARG A 23 -2.27 9.06 4.32
C ARG A 23 -0.74 9.22 4.31
N TYR A 24 -0.20 10.20 3.61
CA TYR A 24 1.24 10.43 3.49
C TYR A 24 1.71 11.65 4.26
N THR A 25 0.78 12.21 5.03
CA THR A 25 1.05 13.33 5.90
C THR A 25 1.69 12.84 7.18
N VAL A 26 2.80 13.49 7.55
CA VAL A 26 3.50 13.23 8.81
C VAL A 26 2.97 14.19 9.86
N ASP A 27 2.46 13.62 10.96
CA ASP A 27 2.19 14.36 12.19
C ASP A 27 3.52 14.61 12.91
N LEU A 28 3.88 15.88 13.01
CA LEU A 28 5.14 16.30 13.63
C LEU A 28 5.03 16.53 15.13
N SER A 29 3.83 16.45 15.72
CA SER A 29 3.59 16.69 17.14
C SER A 29 4.32 15.70 18.06
N SER A 30 4.65 14.51 17.55
CA SER A 30 5.34 13.43 18.28
C SER A 30 6.87 13.41 18.09
N LEU A 31 7.42 14.28 17.23
CA LEU A 31 8.83 14.20 16.80
C LEU A 31 9.85 14.43 17.91
N SER A 32 9.48 15.14 18.96
CA SER A 32 10.38 15.51 20.05
C SER A 32 10.67 14.37 21.03
N LEU A 33 9.89 13.27 21.03
CA LEU A 33 9.97 12.25 22.09
C LEU A 33 10.64 10.92 21.69
N GLU A 34 10.59 10.49 20.42
CA GLU A 34 11.01 9.11 20.08
C GLU A 34 12.14 9.00 19.03
N ASN A 35 12.42 10.05 18.24
CA ASN A 35 13.21 9.89 17.00
C ASN A 35 14.58 10.61 16.96
N GLY A 36 14.97 11.34 18.01
CA GLY A 36 16.25 12.08 18.04
C GLY A 36 16.36 13.16 16.96
N ALA A 37 15.23 13.60 16.38
CA ALA A 37 15.14 14.64 15.36
C ALA A 37 14.84 15.98 16.02
N SER A 38 15.66 17.00 15.76
CA SER A 38 15.35 18.37 16.22
C SER A 38 14.51 19.12 15.17
N ALA A 39 13.65 20.04 15.61
CA ALA A 39 12.85 20.86 14.71
C ALA A 39 13.72 21.70 13.75
N GLU A 40 14.88 22.16 14.22
CA GLU A 40 15.86 22.90 13.42
C GLU A 40 16.50 22.02 12.33
N GLU A 41 16.91 20.78 12.68
CA GLU A 41 17.44 19.82 11.71
C GLU A 41 16.40 19.42 10.67
N LEU A 42 15.14 19.29 11.07
CA LEU A 42 14.04 19.00 10.16
C LEU A 42 13.80 20.15 9.18
N LEU A 43 13.74 21.39 9.69
CA LEU A 43 13.62 22.59 8.85
C LEU A 43 14.80 22.68 7.86
N LYS A 44 16.02 22.44 8.34
CA LYS A 44 17.21 22.39 7.48
C LYS A 44 17.13 21.28 6.43
N ALA A 45 16.75 20.06 6.81
CA ALA A 45 16.61 18.93 5.89
C ALA A 45 15.51 19.16 4.84
N SER A 46 14.53 19.99 5.16
CA SER A 46 13.40 20.32 4.28
C SER A 46 13.64 21.43 3.29
N SER A 47 14.68 22.24 3.52
CA SER A 47 15.06 23.33 2.62
C SER A 47 15.43 22.76 1.24
N PRO A 48 15.38 23.57 0.17
CA PRO A 48 15.84 23.15 -1.15
C PRO A 48 17.25 22.54 -1.11
N GLU A 49 18.16 23.14 -0.33
CA GLU A 49 19.53 22.65 -0.12
C GLU A 49 19.54 21.33 0.66
N GLY A 50 18.77 21.23 1.75
CA GLY A 50 18.65 20.00 2.54
C GLY A 50 18.12 18.81 1.73
N ARG A 51 17.11 19.06 0.90
CA ARG A 51 16.54 18.06 -0.02
C ARG A 51 17.52 17.68 -1.11
N ALA A 52 18.25 18.66 -1.68
CA ALA A 52 19.31 18.39 -2.65
C ALA A 52 20.46 17.58 -2.04
N LEU A 53 20.82 17.82 -0.77
CA LEU A 53 21.81 17.03 -0.04
C LEU A 53 21.33 15.59 0.18
N THR A 54 20.07 15.40 0.60
CA THR A 54 19.45 14.07 0.74
C THR A 54 19.44 13.32 -0.58
N ALA A 55 18.99 13.95 -1.66
CA ALA A 55 18.99 13.36 -3.00
C ALA A 55 20.42 13.02 -3.47
N THR A 56 21.39 13.89 -3.19
CA THR A 56 22.81 13.67 -3.50
C THR A 56 23.41 12.51 -2.71
N LYS A 57 23.02 12.35 -1.44
CA LYS A 57 23.43 11.20 -0.61
C LYS A 57 22.93 9.88 -1.19
N LEU A 58 21.74 9.91 -1.79
CA LEU A 58 21.13 8.79 -2.51
C LEU A 58 21.43 8.82 -4.01
N LYS A 59 22.58 9.38 -4.43
CA LYS A 59 23.04 9.39 -5.84
C LYS A 59 22.92 8.01 -6.49
N ASP A 60 22.89 8.01 -7.83
CA ASP A 60 22.65 6.83 -8.67
C ASP A 60 23.39 5.55 -8.22
N ASN A 61 24.67 5.65 -7.85
CA ASN A 61 25.42 4.47 -7.37
C ASN A 61 24.84 3.86 -6.08
N VAL A 62 24.37 4.67 -5.13
CA VAL A 62 23.78 4.20 -3.87
C VAL A 62 22.41 3.58 -4.13
N LEU A 63 21.58 4.22 -4.97
CA LEU A 63 20.30 3.66 -5.38
C LEU A 63 20.48 2.34 -6.14
N ASP A 64 21.43 2.26 -7.06
CA ASP A 64 21.72 1.05 -7.82
C ASP A 64 22.19 -0.07 -6.90
N ILE A 65 23.14 0.19 -5.99
CA ILE A 65 23.59 -0.78 -4.99
C ILE A 65 22.41 -1.25 -4.12
N ASN A 66 21.57 -0.33 -3.62
CA ASN A 66 20.43 -0.68 -2.78
C ASN A 66 19.39 -1.53 -3.53
N CYS A 67 19.09 -1.22 -4.80
CA CYS A 67 18.17 -1.99 -5.62
C CYS A 67 18.73 -3.40 -5.91
N ASN A 68 20.03 -3.52 -6.19
CA ASN A 68 20.68 -4.83 -6.38
C ASN A 68 20.72 -5.64 -5.08
N MET A 69 20.98 -5.00 -3.94
CA MET A 69 20.92 -5.66 -2.63
C MET A 69 19.50 -6.11 -2.28
N ALA A 70 18.49 -5.29 -2.59
CA ALA A 70 17.09 -5.64 -2.42
C ALA A 70 16.72 -6.87 -3.25
N TRP A 71 17.19 -6.93 -4.50
CA TRP A 71 17.05 -8.13 -5.35
C TRP A 71 17.62 -9.38 -4.68
N ILE A 72 18.83 -9.31 -4.11
CA ILE A 72 19.46 -10.45 -3.41
C ILE A 72 18.60 -10.89 -2.21
N GLN A 73 18.09 -9.94 -1.44
CA GLN A 73 17.22 -10.21 -0.29
C GLN A 73 15.90 -10.86 -0.73
N THR A 74 15.26 -10.33 -1.77
CA THR A 74 14.03 -10.92 -2.33
C THR A 74 14.28 -12.33 -2.87
N LYS A 75 15.37 -12.55 -3.61
CA LYS A 75 15.74 -13.88 -4.11
C LYS A 75 15.98 -14.87 -2.98
N THR A 76 16.68 -14.43 -1.92
CA THR A 76 16.92 -15.27 -0.74
C THR A 76 15.61 -15.67 -0.08
N LEU A 77 14.70 -14.71 0.05
CA LEU A 77 13.38 -14.91 0.65
C LEU A 77 12.52 -15.90 -0.13
N TYR A 78 12.59 -15.88 -1.46
CA TYR A 78 11.84 -16.79 -2.34
C TYR A 78 12.67 -17.98 -2.85
N SER A 79 13.83 -18.24 -2.27
CA SER A 79 14.77 -19.29 -2.73
C SER A 79 14.19 -20.70 -2.76
N TYR A 80 13.10 -20.92 -2.03
CA TYR A 80 12.36 -22.19 -1.98
C TYR A 80 11.40 -22.39 -3.17
N ILE A 81 11.12 -21.35 -3.96
CA ILE A 81 10.27 -21.42 -5.16
C ILE A 81 11.20 -21.62 -6.36
N PRO A 82 11.23 -22.81 -6.97
CA PRO A 82 12.10 -23.05 -8.11
C PRO A 82 11.67 -22.19 -9.29
N ASN A 83 12.65 -21.58 -9.97
CA ASN A 83 12.46 -20.78 -11.18
C ASN A 83 11.42 -19.65 -11.04
N ILE A 84 11.36 -18.98 -9.87
CA ILE A 84 10.39 -17.89 -9.66
C ILE A 84 10.57 -16.70 -10.61
N LEU A 85 11.83 -16.41 -10.99
CA LEU A 85 12.19 -15.38 -11.95
C LEU A 85 13.47 -15.81 -12.67
N ASP A 86 13.51 -15.59 -13.99
CA ASP A 86 14.77 -15.70 -14.72
C ASP A 86 15.70 -14.51 -14.42
N LEU A 87 17.00 -14.66 -14.70
CA LEU A 87 18.00 -13.62 -14.40
C LEU A 87 17.79 -12.32 -15.20
N ASN A 88 17.24 -12.40 -16.41
CA ASN A 88 16.95 -11.23 -17.23
C ASN A 88 15.72 -10.47 -16.71
N GLU A 89 14.68 -11.20 -16.30
CA GLU A 89 13.49 -10.64 -15.67
C GLU A 89 13.86 -9.95 -14.36
N ALA A 90 14.61 -10.63 -13.50
CA ALA A 90 15.21 -10.07 -12.30
C ALA A 90 15.94 -8.75 -12.56
N LYS A 91 16.86 -8.74 -13.53
CA LYS A 91 17.63 -7.55 -13.89
C LYS A 91 16.74 -6.41 -14.39
N ARG A 92 15.73 -6.71 -15.21
CA ARG A 92 14.75 -5.72 -15.67
C ARG A 92 14.00 -5.12 -14.50
N ILE A 93 13.50 -5.95 -13.59
CA ILE A 93 12.80 -5.53 -12.37
C ILE A 93 13.68 -4.60 -11.52
N THR A 94 14.95 -4.95 -11.30
CA THR A 94 15.91 -4.09 -10.58
C THR A 94 16.12 -2.75 -11.26
N GLN A 95 16.29 -2.73 -12.59
CA GLN A 95 16.45 -1.49 -13.35
C GLN A 95 15.20 -0.60 -13.30
N PHE A 96 14.01 -1.18 -13.28
CA PHE A 96 12.78 -0.41 -13.13
C PHE A 96 12.62 0.16 -11.73
N ALA A 97 12.88 -0.62 -10.68
CA ALA A 97 12.89 -0.12 -9.31
C ALA A 97 13.85 1.09 -9.18
N PHE A 98 15.06 0.98 -9.74
CA PHE A 98 16.00 2.10 -9.81
C PHE A 98 15.40 3.34 -10.49
N ARG A 99 14.74 3.18 -11.65
CA ARG A 99 14.09 4.31 -12.37
C ARG A 99 12.98 4.95 -11.55
N VAL A 100 12.18 4.16 -10.84
CA VAL A 100 11.12 4.64 -9.94
C VAL A 100 11.73 5.50 -8.85
N TYR A 101 12.71 4.99 -8.11
CA TYR A 101 13.33 5.74 -7.00
C TYR A 101 14.10 6.96 -7.47
N ARG A 102 14.77 6.90 -8.62
CA ARG A 102 15.40 8.08 -9.22
C ARG A 102 14.36 9.16 -9.50
N LYS A 103 13.20 8.79 -10.06
CA LYS A 103 12.12 9.73 -10.34
C LYS A 103 11.52 10.32 -9.06
N VAL A 104 11.37 9.50 -8.03
CA VAL A 104 10.94 9.96 -6.70
C VAL A 104 11.90 11.00 -6.14
N LEU A 105 13.22 10.78 -6.24
CA LEU A 105 14.22 11.74 -5.76
C LEU A 105 14.19 13.06 -6.55
N GLU A 106 14.00 13.00 -7.87
CA GLU A 106 13.83 14.21 -8.70
C GLU A 106 12.64 15.06 -8.23
N ILE A 107 11.52 14.42 -7.90
CA ILE A 107 10.31 15.11 -7.41
C ILE A 107 10.54 15.63 -6.00
N TYR A 108 11.05 14.78 -5.11
CA TYR A 108 11.40 15.13 -3.74
C TYR A 108 12.34 16.35 -3.66
N GLN A 109 13.32 16.44 -4.56
CA GLN A 109 14.28 17.56 -4.62
C GLN A 109 13.63 18.87 -5.07
N LYS A 110 12.71 18.81 -6.04
CA LYS A 110 12.02 20.00 -6.57
C LYS A 110 11.02 20.60 -5.58
N GLN A 111 10.64 19.83 -4.57
CA GLN A 111 9.61 20.22 -3.63
C GLN A 111 10.19 21.17 -2.58
N SER A 112 10.03 22.47 -2.77
CA SER A 112 10.29 23.45 -1.71
C SER A 112 9.02 23.66 -0.89
N ILE A 113 9.11 23.49 0.43
CA ILE A 113 8.08 24.02 1.32
C ILE A 113 8.15 25.55 1.19
N ASN A 114 7.07 26.19 0.74
CA ASN A 114 6.97 27.65 0.77
C ASN A 114 6.98 28.08 2.24
N THR A 115 8.13 28.50 2.74
CA THR A 115 8.31 29.03 4.10
C THR A 115 7.53 30.34 4.34
N GLY A 116 6.89 30.91 3.31
CA GLY A 116 6.11 32.15 3.38
C GLY A 116 4.76 32.05 4.10
N SER A 117 4.26 30.87 4.45
CA SER A 117 3.04 30.71 5.27
C SER A 117 3.31 30.38 6.74
N VAL A 118 4.58 30.34 7.16
CA VAL A 118 4.95 30.27 8.58
C VAL A 118 5.11 31.70 9.09
N SER A 119 3.99 32.44 9.20
CA SER A 119 3.97 33.69 9.95
C SER A 119 4.14 33.35 11.44
N VAL A 120 5.23 33.81 12.03
CA VAL A 120 5.60 33.62 13.45
C VAL A 120 4.62 34.32 14.42
N GLU A 121 3.58 35.01 13.91
CA GLU A 121 2.66 35.81 14.73
C GLU A 121 1.31 35.15 15.05
N SER A 122 1.01 33.94 14.54
CA SER A 122 -0.16 33.18 15.02
C SER A 122 0.26 32.19 16.09
N LYS A 123 -0.28 32.34 17.32
CA LYS A 123 -0.21 31.39 18.44
C LYS A 123 -0.86 30.02 18.15
N ASP A 124 -1.05 29.66 16.89
CA ASP A 124 -1.59 28.38 16.46
C ASP A 124 -0.50 27.51 15.84
N ASN A 125 -0.48 26.25 16.26
CA ASN A 125 0.42 25.14 15.98
C ASN A 125 0.67 24.82 14.48
N SER A 126 1.11 25.78 13.66
CA SER A 126 1.26 25.63 12.21
C SER A 126 2.43 24.72 11.77
N LEU A 127 3.26 24.24 12.70
CA LEU A 127 4.31 23.25 12.44
C LEU A 127 3.78 21.79 12.42
N THR A 128 2.50 21.55 12.70
CA THR A 128 2.03 20.20 13.09
C THR A 128 1.89 19.21 11.95
N LEU A 129 1.81 19.64 10.69
CA LEU A 129 1.43 18.75 9.60
C LEU A 129 2.30 18.93 8.35
N TRP A 130 3.11 17.93 8.03
CA TRP A 130 3.93 17.93 6.81
C TRP A 130 3.39 16.91 5.82
N ALA A 131 2.70 17.40 4.79
CA ALA A 131 2.20 16.58 3.71
C ALA A 131 3.26 16.42 2.61
N ILE A 132 3.16 15.35 1.81
CA ILE A 132 3.66 15.38 0.43
C ILE A 132 2.73 16.32 -0.35
N PRO A 133 3.21 17.45 -0.88
CA PRO A 133 2.38 18.26 -1.78
C PRO A 133 2.08 17.50 -3.08
N ALA A 134 0.80 17.56 -3.47
CA ALA A 134 0.20 17.05 -4.70
C ALA A 134 0.53 15.58 -5.02
N ILE A 135 -0.09 14.65 -4.26
CA ILE A 135 -0.06 13.21 -4.54
C ILE A 135 -0.43 12.88 -6.01
N GLU A 136 -1.28 13.71 -6.62
CA GLU A 136 -1.64 13.63 -8.05
C GLU A 136 -0.44 13.83 -8.97
N GLU A 137 0.42 14.81 -8.69
CA GLU A 137 1.63 15.05 -9.49
C GLU A 137 2.60 13.88 -9.35
N LEU A 138 2.75 13.33 -8.15
CA LEU A 138 3.58 12.16 -7.90
C LEU A 138 3.01 10.91 -8.60
N ALA A 139 1.70 10.68 -8.50
CA ALA A 139 1.01 9.58 -9.17
C ALA A 139 1.18 9.68 -10.69
N TYR A 140 0.92 10.86 -11.26
CA TYR A 140 1.02 11.11 -12.70
C TYR A 140 2.46 10.99 -13.21
N ALA A 141 3.44 11.51 -12.48
CA ALA A 141 4.84 11.45 -12.88
C ALA A 141 5.42 10.03 -12.82
N LEU A 142 4.89 9.18 -11.93
CA LEU A 142 5.33 7.80 -11.78
C LEU A 142 4.55 6.81 -12.64
N GLU A 143 3.29 7.11 -13.00
CA GLU A 143 2.39 6.22 -13.73
C GLU A 143 3.05 5.58 -14.97
N PRO A 144 3.71 6.31 -15.90
CA PRO A 144 4.34 5.68 -17.06
C PRO A 144 5.42 4.67 -16.69
N ILE A 145 6.20 4.94 -15.64
CA ILE A 145 7.27 4.05 -15.19
C ILE A 145 6.65 2.81 -14.54
N LEU A 146 5.61 3.00 -13.74
CA LEU A 146 4.94 1.92 -13.01
C LEU A 146 4.08 1.03 -13.92
N LEU A 147 3.49 1.57 -14.98
CA LEU A 147 2.79 0.79 -15.99
C LEU A 147 3.75 -0.15 -16.72
N VAL A 148 4.89 0.36 -17.19
CA VAL A 148 5.93 -0.49 -17.80
C VAL A 148 6.44 -1.52 -16.79
N PHE A 149 6.58 -1.13 -15.52
CA PHE A 149 6.98 -2.06 -14.45
C PHE A 149 5.97 -3.20 -14.27
N GLN A 150 4.66 -2.94 -14.39
CA GLN A 150 3.61 -3.96 -14.35
C GLN A 150 3.50 -4.78 -15.65
N GLU A 151 3.73 -4.16 -16.81
CA GLU A 151 3.74 -4.87 -18.11
C GLU A 151 4.82 -5.97 -18.15
N GLN A 152 5.98 -5.75 -17.51
CA GLN A 152 7.01 -6.78 -17.40
C GLN A 152 6.50 -8.06 -16.71
N HIS A 153 5.63 -7.89 -15.72
CA HIS A 153 5.01 -9.01 -15.02
C HIS A 153 3.93 -9.70 -15.87
N ILE A 154 3.12 -8.93 -16.59
CA ILE A 154 2.15 -9.52 -17.53
C ILE A 154 2.87 -10.34 -18.61
N ALA A 155 4.01 -9.84 -19.09
CA ALA A 155 4.82 -10.50 -20.10
C ALA A 155 5.45 -11.81 -19.61
N SER A 156 5.76 -11.95 -18.31
CA SER A 156 6.33 -13.19 -17.77
C SER A 156 5.31 -14.31 -17.62
N LYS A 157 4.00 -14.01 -17.72
CA LYS A 157 2.88 -14.94 -17.49
C LYS A 157 2.93 -15.65 -16.13
N ASP A 158 3.79 -15.17 -15.24
CA ASP A 158 4.02 -15.73 -13.92
C ASP A 158 3.57 -14.71 -12.89
N TRP A 159 2.43 -15.01 -12.28
CA TRP A 159 1.86 -14.13 -11.29
C TRP A 159 2.78 -13.93 -10.07
N ARG A 160 3.71 -14.87 -9.83
CA ARG A 160 4.72 -14.81 -8.75
C ARG A 160 5.70 -13.65 -8.92
N ALA A 161 5.91 -13.19 -10.15
CA ALA A 161 6.73 -12.02 -10.42
C ALA A 161 6.20 -10.77 -9.69
N LEU A 162 4.89 -10.57 -9.53
CA LEU A 162 4.35 -9.39 -8.83
C LEU A 162 4.60 -9.43 -7.31
N GLY A 163 4.53 -10.61 -6.69
CA GLY A 163 4.93 -10.79 -5.30
C GLY A 163 6.41 -10.47 -5.09
N PHE A 164 7.23 -10.82 -6.08
CA PHE A 164 8.64 -10.46 -6.12
C PHE A 164 8.84 -8.94 -6.27
N LEU A 165 8.11 -8.29 -7.20
CA LEU A 165 8.16 -6.85 -7.46
C LEU A 165 7.92 -6.04 -6.18
N THR A 166 6.79 -6.30 -5.51
CA THR A 166 6.40 -5.57 -4.29
C THR A 166 7.38 -5.81 -3.14
N THR A 167 7.88 -7.04 -2.99
CA THR A 167 8.90 -7.36 -1.97
C THR A 167 10.23 -6.65 -2.27
N GLN A 168 10.64 -6.55 -3.54
CA GLN A 168 11.85 -5.83 -3.90
C GLN A 168 11.76 -4.34 -3.59
N LEU A 169 10.61 -3.71 -3.85
CA LEU A 169 10.40 -2.31 -3.47
C LEU A 169 10.46 -2.14 -1.95
N ASN A 170 9.85 -3.04 -1.18
CA ASN A 170 9.92 -3.01 0.28
C ASN A 170 11.36 -3.08 0.82
N PHE A 171 12.17 -4.00 0.31
CA PHE A 171 13.58 -4.08 0.70
C PHE A 171 14.39 -2.87 0.22
N SER A 172 14.08 -2.34 -0.96
CA SER A 172 14.71 -1.12 -1.48
C SER A 172 14.40 0.08 -0.56
N ASN A 173 13.14 0.27 -0.17
CA ASN A 173 12.71 1.27 0.81
C ASN A 173 13.50 1.14 2.11
N SER A 174 13.59 -0.08 2.66
CA SER A 174 14.32 -0.36 3.90
C SER A 174 15.81 -0.03 3.79
N LEU A 175 16.46 -0.36 2.67
CA LEU A 175 17.88 -0.09 2.44
C LEU A 175 18.16 1.39 2.20
N ILE A 176 17.27 2.10 1.50
CA ILE A 176 17.33 3.56 1.30
C ILE A 176 17.24 4.26 2.66
N LEU A 177 16.21 3.94 3.46
CA LEU A 177 16.00 4.58 4.76
C LEU A 177 17.18 4.36 5.72
N LYS A 178 17.84 3.20 5.69
CA LYS A 178 19.03 2.93 6.50
C LYS A 178 20.21 3.88 6.26
N LYS A 179 20.26 4.58 5.13
CA LYS A 179 21.32 5.54 4.79
C LYS A 179 21.03 6.96 5.26
N LEU A 180 19.83 7.22 5.78
CA LEU A 180 19.34 8.56 6.05
C LEU A 180 19.37 8.91 7.54
N THR A 181 19.51 10.21 7.84
CA THR A 181 19.31 10.75 9.19
C THR A 181 17.84 10.65 9.60
N PRO A 182 17.50 10.78 10.90
CA PRO A 182 16.10 10.76 11.33
C PRO A 182 15.21 11.77 10.58
N CYS A 183 15.64 13.02 10.44
CA CYS A 183 14.91 14.05 9.70
C CYS A 183 14.74 13.68 8.23
N GLU A 184 15.79 13.20 7.56
CA GLU A 184 15.72 12.77 6.16
C GLU A 184 14.75 11.58 5.98
N LYS A 185 14.75 10.63 6.93
CA LYS A 185 13.80 9.50 6.93
C LYS A 185 12.37 10.00 7.02
N ILE A 186 12.09 10.91 7.96
CA ILE A 186 10.75 11.50 8.14
C ILE A 186 10.24 12.09 6.81
N LEU A 187 11.10 12.84 6.12
CA LEU A 187 10.71 13.53 4.88
C LEU A 187 10.58 12.61 3.68
N LEU A 188 11.47 11.62 3.54
CA LEU A 188 11.47 10.74 2.37
C LEU A 188 10.53 9.54 2.53
N ALA A 189 10.29 9.06 3.75
CA ALA A 189 9.47 7.87 4.00
C ALA A 189 8.08 7.97 3.41
N SER A 190 7.44 9.15 3.46
CA SER A 190 6.14 9.34 2.84
C SER A 190 6.15 9.02 1.34
N TYR A 191 7.18 9.42 0.59
CA TYR A 191 7.28 9.16 -0.85
C TYR A 191 7.53 7.68 -1.14
N LEU A 192 8.35 7.03 -0.31
CA LEU A 192 8.64 5.60 -0.42
C LEU A 192 7.38 4.76 -0.12
N ASN A 193 6.61 5.15 0.89
CA ASN A 193 5.33 4.55 1.24
C ASN A 193 4.30 4.76 0.10
N PHE A 194 4.29 5.94 -0.52
CA PHE A 194 3.44 6.21 -1.68
C PHE A 194 3.74 5.24 -2.83
N VAL A 195 5.01 5.06 -3.18
CA VAL A 195 5.39 4.11 -4.25
C VAL A 195 4.93 2.70 -3.93
N GLU A 196 5.11 2.25 -2.69
CA GLU A 196 4.71 0.91 -2.26
C GLU A 196 3.19 0.71 -2.34
N GLU A 197 2.39 1.67 -1.85
CA GLU A 197 0.93 1.64 -1.98
C GLU A 197 0.48 1.74 -3.44
N GLN A 198 1.04 2.66 -4.23
CA GLN A 198 0.65 2.89 -5.63
C GLN A 198 0.88 1.66 -6.52
N VAL A 199 1.94 0.89 -6.26
CA VAL A 199 2.22 -0.33 -7.03
C VAL A 199 1.24 -1.45 -6.70
N ALA A 200 0.78 -1.52 -5.45
CA ALA A 200 -0.02 -2.64 -4.94
C ALA A 200 -1.54 -2.37 -4.92
N MET A 201 -1.96 -1.11 -4.80
CA MET A 201 -3.33 -0.75 -4.47
C MET A 201 -3.93 0.21 -5.51
N PRO A 202 -5.17 0.01 -5.96
CA PRO A 202 -5.79 0.84 -7.00
C PRO A 202 -6.40 2.15 -6.48
N TRP A 203 -5.78 2.82 -5.49
CA TRP A 203 -6.36 4.01 -4.85
C TRP A 203 -6.67 5.16 -5.81
N GLN A 204 -5.81 5.41 -6.80
CA GLN A 204 -6.06 6.41 -7.83
C GLN A 204 -7.32 6.06 -8.66
N ARG A 205 -7.54 4.78 -8.97
CA ARG A 205 -8.74 4.32 -9.69
C ARG A 205 -9.99 4.43 -8.82
N VAL A 206 -9.90 4.14 -7.52
CA VAL A 206 -10.99 4.39 -6.55
C VAL A 206 -11.38 5.87 -6.59
N CYS A 207 -10.39 6.77 -6.52
CA CYS A 207 -10.64 8.21 -6.58
C CYS A 207 -11.33 8.60 -7.89
N ASN A 208 -10.79 8.19 -9.04
CA ASN A 208 -11.35 8.51 -10.35
C ASN A 208 -12.76 7.94 -10.58
N GLN A 209 -13.04 6.75 -10.06
CA GLN A 209 -14.36 6.12 -10.19
C GLN A 209 -15.45 6.91 -9.47
N SER A 210 -15.10 7.68 -8.42
CA SER A 210 -16.05 8.55 -7.72
C SER A 210 -16.62 9.69 -8.59
N ALA A 211 -16.03 9.96 -9.76
CA ALA A 211 -16.57 10.92 -10.73
C ALA A 211 -17.98 10.55 -11.22
N LYS A 212 -18.35 9.26 -11.15
CA LYS A 212 -19.66 8.76 -11.57
C LYS A 212 -20.78 9.04 -10.56
N TYR A 213 -20.42 9.53 -9.37
CA TYR A 213 -21.31 9.68 -8.24
C TYR A 213 -21.53 11.16 -7.89
N LYS A 214 -22.71 11.46 -7.35
CA LYS A 214 -22.99 12.79 -6.79
C LYS A 214 -22.31 12.92 -5.42
N PHE A 215 -21.92 14.14 -5.07
CA PHE A 215 -21.23 14.43 -3.80
C PHE A 215 -21.99 13.98 -2.54
N ASN A 216 -23.32 13.97 -2.56
CA ASN A 216 -24.14 13.51 -1.43
C ASN A 216 -24.80 12.14 -1.70
N SER A 217 -24.30 11.38 -2.67
CA SER A 217 -24.81 10.02 -2.89
C SER A 217 -24.37 9.10 -1.73
N PRO A 218 -25.22 8.16 -1.29
CA PRO A 218 -24.86 7.21 -0.24
C PRO A 218 -23.54 6.47 -0.53
N GLU A 219 -23.30 6.09 -1.78
CA GLU A 219 -22.12 5.36 -2.21
C GLU A 219 -20.85 6.20 -2.04
N PHE A 220 -20.88 7.46 -2.47
CA PHE A 220 -19.75 8.37 -2.28
C PHE A 220 -19.47 8.60 -0.79
N MET A 221 -20.49 8.90 0.00
CA MET A 221 -20.34 9.18 1.43
C MET A 221 -19.73 8.01 2.20
N ILE A 222 -20.07 6.77 1.83
CA ILE A 222 -19.46 5.58 2.40
C ILE A 222 -17.97 5.54 2.11
N VAL A 223 -17.57 5.70 0.85
CA VAL A 223 -16.13 5.65 0.48
C VAL A 223 -15.37 6.83 1.08
N GLU A 224 -15.97 8.02 1.12
CA GLU A 224 -15.41 9.21 1.78
C GLU A 224 -15.13 8.94 3.26
N GLN A 225 -16.04 8.26 3.97
CA GLN A 225 -15.88 7.88 5.37
C GLN A 225 -14.82 6.78 5.56
N MET A 226 -14.79 5.79 4.67
CA MET A 226 -13.96 4.58 4.86
C MET A 226 -12.51 4.74 4.42
N LEU A 227 -12.23 5.57 3.41
CA LEU A 227 -10.87 5.80 2.91
C LEU A 227 -9.88 6.24 4.01
N PRO A 228 -10.16 7.27 4.83
CA PRO A 228 -9.26 7.66 5.92
C PRO A 228 -9.18 6.59 7.02
N ALA A 229 -10.27 5.85 7.27
CA ALA A 229 -10.31 4.82 8.30
C ALA A 229 -9.52 3.55 7.94
N ALA A 230 -9.16 3.34 6.66
CA ALA A 230 -8.66 2.06 6.17
C ALA A 230 -7.44 1.48 6.90
N ARG A 231 -6.55 2.35 7.42
CA ARG A 231 -5.40 1.91 8.23
C ARG A 231 -5.83 1.40 9.60
N ASP A 232 -6.77 2.09 10.25
CA ASP A 232 -7.30 1.69 11.55
C ASP A 232 -8.12 0.41 11.43
N ILE A 233 -8.88 0.25 10.34
CA ILE A 233 -9.54 -1.01 10.00
C ILE A 233 -8.49 -2.12 9.90
N ALA A 234 -7.45 -1.94 9.09
CA ALA A 234 -6.40 -2.93 8.90
C ALA A 234 -5.72 -3.29 10.24
N GLN A 235 -5.40 -2.31 11.08
CA GLN A 235 -4.79 -2.56 12.38
C GLN A 235 -5.72 -3.36 13.32
N SER A 236 -7.01 -2.99 13.36
CA SER A 236 -8.00 -3.68 14.18
C SER A 236 -8.20 -5.13 13.73
N VAL A 237 -8.34 -5.36 12.42
CA VAL A 237 -8.43 -6.71 11.83
C VAL A 237 -7.17 -7.51 12.15
N TYR A 238 -5.99 -6.93 11.94
CA TYR A 238 -4.72 -7.61 12.20
C TYR A 238 -4.60 -8.04 13.67
N ASN A 239 -4.89 -7.14 14.62
CA ASN A 239 -4.86 -7.47 16.04
C ASN A 239 -5.82 -8.63 16.36
N ARG A 240 -7.03 -8.60 15.78
CA ARG A 240 -8.01 -9.67 15.95
C ARG A 240 -7.55 -11.00 15.35
N LEU A 241 -6.86 -10.98 14.21
CA LEU A 241 -6.30 -12.17 13.60
C LEU A 241 -5.17 -12.78 14.44
N VAL A 242 -4.32 -11.95 15.04
CA VAL A 242 -3.28 -12.40 15.98
C VAL A 242 -3.89 -13.12 17.18
N GLU A 243 -5.01 -12.61 17.71
CA GLU A 243 -5.75 -13.26 18.80
C GLU A 243 -6.41 -14.58 18.38
N LEU A 244 -7.04 -14.61 17.20
CA LEU A 244 -7.77 -15.78 16.71
C LEU A 244 -6.83 -16.90 16.22
N LEU A 245 -5.63 -16.56 15.78
CA LEU A 245 -4.66 -17.47 15.18
C LEU A 245 -3.29 -17.40 15.90
N PRO A 246 -3.24 -17.61 17.23
CA PRO A 246 -2.03 -17.35 18.03
C PRO A 246 -0.86 -18.29 17.67
N ASN A 247 -1.17 -19.44 17.09
CA ASN A 247 -0.20 -20.45 16.67
C ASN A 247 0.13 -20.40 15.18
N HIS A 248 -0.44 -19.44 14.42
CA HIS A 248 -0.15 -19.32 13.01
C HIS A 248 1.31 -18.89 12.78
N ARG A 249 1.98 -19.63 11.89
CA ARG A 249 3.35 -19.37 11.50
C ARG A 249 3.48 -19.56 10.00
N SER A 250 3.97 -18.52 9.32
CA SER A 250 4.39 -18.59 7.94
C SER A 250 5.88 -18.90 7.85
N ARG A 251 6.39 -19.10 6.63
CA ARG A 251 7.84 -19.19 6.38
C ARG A 251 8.61 -17.94 6.79
N ARG A 252 7.94 -16.78 6.82
CA ARG A 252 8.52 -15.50 7.24
C ARG A 252 8.51 -15.30 8.76
N GLY A 253 7.88 -16.21 9.51
CA GLY A 253 7.77 -16.12 10.96
C GLY A 253 6.33 -16.17 11.47
N LYS A 254 6.16 -15.83 12.75
CA LYS A 254 4.86 -15.69 13.41
C LYS A 254 4.16 -14.43 12.92
N LEU A 255 2.84 -14.36 13.10
CA LEU A 255 2.06 -13.17 12.71
C LEU A 255 2.60 -11.88 13.34
N ASN A 256 3.08 -11.96 14.58
CA ASN A 256 3.62 -10.83 15.34
C ASN A 256 5.08 -10.47 15.03
N ASP A 257 5.75 -11.18 14.11
CA ASP A 257 7.08 -10.78 13.64
C ASP A 257 6.96 -9.55 12.72
N SER A 258 7.82 -8.54 12.91
CA SER A 258 7.66 -7.21 12.27
C SER A 258 7.52 -7.23 10.74
N GLY A 259 8.23 -8.13 10.06
CA GLY A 259 8.13 -8.30 8.60
C GLY A 259 6.82 -8.97 8.15
N VAL A 260 6.22 -9.79 9.00
CA VAL A 260 4.90 -10.41 8.76
C VAL A 260 3.81 -9.39 9.01
N THR A 261 3.90 -8.64 10.13
CA THR A 261 2.99 -7.53 10.46
C THR A 261 2.87 -6.55 9.29
N HIS A 262 4.00 -6.07 8.75
CA HIS A 262 3.99 -5.11 7.63
C HIS A 262 3.28 -5.67 6.39
N SER A 263 3.61 -6.91 6.00
CA SER A 263 2.98 -7.56 4.85
C SER A 263 1.48 -7.75 5.07
N CYS A 264 1.07 -8.17 6.27
CA CYS A 264 -0.33 -8.38 6.60
C CYS A 264 -1.14 -7.08 6.55
N LEU A 265 -0.64 -6.00 7.15
CA LEU A 265 -1.30 -4.70 7.12
C LEU A 265 -1.42 -4.14 5.70
N ARG A 266 -0.38 -4.30 4.88
CA ARG A 266 -0.42 -3.94 3.46
C ARG A 266 -1.51 -4.70 2.73
N ASP A 267 -1.58 -6.02 2.91
CA ASP A 267 -2.56 -6.85 2.22
C ASP A 267 -4.00 -6.52 2.68
N LEU A 268 -4.22 -6.20 3.96
CA LEU A 268 -5.53 -5.70 4.45
C LEU A 268 -5.93 -4.37 3.79
N ASN A 269 -4.98 -3.44 3.61
CA ASN A 269 -5.25 -2.18 2.91
C ASN A 269 -5.54 -2.43 1.42
N MET A 270 -4.84 -3.39 0.79
CA MET A 270 -5.08 -3.77 -0.60
C MET A 270 -6.50 -4.33 -0.80
N PHE A 271 -6.95 -5.24 0.07
CA PHE A 271 -8.31 -5.78 0.00
C PHE A 271 -9.38 -4.69 0.14
N GLN A 272 -9.18 -3.76 1.07
CA GLN A 272 -10.07 -2.60 1.22
C GLN A 272 -10.10 -1.73 -0.03
N ALA A 273 -8.94 -1.42 -0.63
CA ALA A 273 -8.88 -0.63 -1.86
C ALA A 273 -9.67 -1.29 -3.01
N TYR A 274 -9.54 -2.61 -3.18
CA TYR A 274 -10.32 -3.35 -4.17
C TYR A 274 -11.81 -3.42 -3.83
N LEU A 275 -12.17 -3.55 -2.55
CA LEU A 275 -13.58 -3.50 -2.13
C LEU A 275 -14.23 -2.16 -2.50
N TRP A 276 -13.56 -1.05 -2.19
CA TRP A 276 -14.07 0.29 -2.54
C TRP A 276 -14.14 0.52 -4.04
N LEU A 277 -13.18 -0.01 -4.78
CA LEU A 277 -13.23 0.01 -6.24
C LEU A 277 -14.44 -0.75 -6.77
N CYS A 278 -14.66 -1.98 -6.30
CA CYS A 278 -15.78 -2.82 -6.71
C CYS A 278 -17.13 -2.17 -6.35
N PHE A 279 -17.21 -1.58 -5.16
CA PHE A 279 -18.39 -0.85 -4.69
C PHE A 279 -18.73 0.33 -5.60
N LEU A 280 -17.75 1.17 -5.96
CA LEU A 280 -17.94 2.27 -6.90
C LEU A 280 -18.08 1.82 -8.37
N GLU A 281 -17.72 0.59 -8.69
CA GLU A 281 -17.93 0.01 -10.02
C GLU A 281 -19.28 -0.68 -10.17
N GLY A 282 -19.98 -0.94 -9.07
CA GLY A 282 -21.20 -1.75 -9.10
C GLY A 282 -20.93 -3.22 -9.43
N SER A 283 -19.69 -3.70 -9.27
CA SER A 283 -19.24 -5.00 -9.78
C SER A 283 -18.04 -5.54 -9.02
N MET A 284 -17.96 -6.87 -8.86
CA MET A 284 -16.81 -7.56 -8.26
C MET A 284 -15.71 -7.91 -9.27
N ALA A 285 -15.85 -7.53 -10.54
CA ALA A 285 -14.92 -7.89 -11.61
C ALA A 285 -13.46 -7.51 -11.27
N SER A 286 -13.23 -6.30 -10.76
CA SER A 286 -11.88 -5.86 -10.36
C SER A 286 -11.27 -6.74 -9.26
N PHE A 287 -12.08 -7.28 -8.35
CA PHE A 287 -11.63 -8.22 -7.34
C PHE A 287 -11.27 -9.57 -7.96
N GLU A 288 -12.19 -10.14 -8.74
CA GLU A 288 -12.08 -11.49 -9.31
C GLU A 288 -11.00 -11.60 -10.40
N GLU A 289 -10.84 -10.58 -11.21
CA GLU A 289 -9.91 -10.59 -12.36
C GLU A 289 -8.50 -10.11 -11.99
N GLU A 290 -8.37 -9.27 -10.95
CA GLU A 290 -7.09 -8.62 -10.64
C GLU A 290 -6.52 -9.03 -9.28
N LEU A 291 -7.31 -9.04 -8.20
CA LEU A 291 -6.80 -9.35 -6.86
C LEU A 291 -6.80 -10.86 -6.57
N LEU A 292 -7.88 -11.58 -6.90
CA LEU A 292 -8.00 -13.00 -6.64
C LEU A 292 -6.84 -13.82 -7.24
N PRO A 293 -6.41 -13.64 -8.50
CA PRO A 293 -5.28 -14.38 -9.06
C PRO A 293 -3.96 -14.16 -8.29
N LEU A 294 -3.79 -12.96 -7.70
CA LEU A 294 -2.63 -12.67 -6.85
C LEU A 294 -2.70 -13.44 -5.55
N CYS A 295 -3.87 -13.48 -4.92
CA CYS A 295 -4.08 -14.22 -3.69
C CYS A 295 -3.87 -15.73 -3.92
N GLU A 296 -4.40 -16.28 -5.00
CA GLU A 296 -4.21 -17.69 -5.38
C GLU A 296 -2.72 -18.04 -5.47
N MET A 297 -1.97 -17.23 -6.20
CA MET A 297 -0.53 -17.41 -6.36
C MET A 297 0.23 -17.37 -5.03
N VAL A 298 -0.11 -16.43 -4.14
CA VAL A 298 0.55 -16.34 -2.83
C VAL A 298 0.20 -17.55 -1.98
N VAL A 299 -1.06 -17.98 -1.97
CA VAL A 299 -1.49 -19.10 -1.12
C VAL A 299 -0.92 -20.43 -1.60
N GLU A 300 -0.95 -20.71 -2.91
CA GLU A 300 -0.34 -21.90 -3.50
C GLU A 300 1.19 -21.88 -3.40
N GLY A 301 1.81 -20.71 -3.61
CA GLY A 301 3.27 -20.57 -3.66
C GLY A 301 3.95 -20.46 -2.30
N VAL A 302 3.27 -19.94 -1.28
CA VAL A 302 3.85 -19.65 0.06
C VAL A 302 3.32 -20.62 1.14
N GLU A 303 2.45 -21.57 0.77
CA GLU A 303 1.81 -22.54 1.68
C GLU A 303 1.11 -21.85 2.87
N ILE A 304 0.48 -20.70 2.62
CA ILE A 304 -0.36 -20.07 3.65
C ILE A 304 -1.56 -20.98 3.88
N LYS A 305 -1.83 -21.33 5.13
CA LYS A 305 -3.01 -22.12 5.46
C LYS A 305 -4.28 -21.37 5.09
N TRP A 306 -5.19 -22.01 4.35
CA TRP A 306 -6.44 -21.40 3.89
C TRP A 306 -7.35 -20.94 5.04
N GLU A 307 -7.25 -21.54 6.23
CA GLU A 307 -7.97 -21.05 7.42
C GLU A 307 -7.65 -19.57 7.71
N MET A 308 -6.43 -19.12 7.40
CA MET A 308 -6.04 -17.72 7.53
C MET A 308 -6.83 -16.85 6.56
N THR A 309 -6.88 -17.22 5.28
CA THR A 309 -7.55 -16.43 4.23
C THR A 309 -9.07 -16.34 4.43
N GLU A 310 -9.69 -17.39 4.95
CA GLU A 310 -11.12 -17.38 5.30
C GLU A 310 -11.40 -16.43 6.48
N LYS A 311 -10.68 -16.62 7.60
CA LYS A 311 -10.83 -15.76 8.77
C LYS A 311 -10.50 -14.31 8.46
N TRP A 312 -9.55 -14.09 7.56
CA TRP A 312 -9.17 -12.77 7.08
C TRP A 312 -10.34 -12.02 6.45
N CYS A 313 -11.00 -12.62 5.46
CA CYS A 313 -12.11 -11.98 4.74
C CYS A 313 -13.33 -11.79 5.65
N GLN A 314 -13.58 -12.76 6.54
CA GLN A 314 -14.63 -12.67 7.55
C GLN A 314 -14.40 -11.48 8.50
N VAL A 315 -13.24 -11.46 9.18
CA VAL A 315 -12.93 -10.41 10.17
C VAL A 315 -12.87 -9.04 9.50
N LEU A 316 -12.34 -8.94 8.29
CA LEU A 316 -12.33 -7.67 7.54
C LEU A 316 -13.75 -7.19 7.19
N GLY A 317 -14.61 -8.08 6.69
CA GLY A 317 -16.00 -7.75 6.40
C GLY A 317 -16.74 -7.28 7.65
N ASP A 318 -16.66 -8.03 8.74
CA ASP A 318 -17.31 -7.69 10.02
C ASP A 318 -16.84 -6.34 10.56
N GLU A 319 -15.53 -6.07 10.46
CA GLU A 319 -14.91 -4.83 10.92
C GLU A 319 -15.36 -3.61 10.12
N ILE A 320 -15.56 -3.76 8.81
CA ILE A 320 -16.11 -2.72 7.93
C ILE A 320 -17.58 -2.47 8.25
N ILE A 321 -18.37 -3.54 8.32
CA ILE A 321 -19.81 -3.47 8.57
C ILE A 321 -20.14 -2.84 9.92
N ARG A 322 -19.27 -3.00 10.93
CA ARG A 322 -19.46 -2.37 12.25
C ARG A 322 -19.24 -0.85 12.26
N ARG A 323 -18.54 -0.30 11.28
CA ARG A 323 -18.23 1.14 11.19
C ARG A 323 -19.28 1.97 10.44
N VAL A 324 -20.30 1.32 9.89
CA VAL A 324 -21.33 1.98 9.08
C VAL A 324 -22.70 1.92 9.76
N ASN A 325 -23.58 2.86 9.40
CA ASN A 325 -24.97 2.85 9.84
C ASN A 325 -25.79 1.75 9.11
N PRO A 326 -27.02 1.43 9.56
CA PRO A 326 -27.83 0.36 8.95
C PRO A 326 -28.11 0.54 7.46
N GLU A 327 -28.33 1.77 6.99
CA GLU A 327 -28.60 2.07 5.58
C GLU A 327 -27.37 1.82 4.71
N GLN A 328 -26.21 2.30 5.15
CA GLN A 328 -24.93 2.05 4.50
C GLN A 328 -24.54 0.56 4.54
N LYS A 329 -24.83 -0.12 5.65
CA LYS A 329 -24.64 -1.56 5.79
C LYS A 329 -25.40 -2.33 4.71
N ALA A 330 -26.65 -1.97 4.44
CA ALA A 330 -27.45 -2.64 3.40
C ALA A 330 -26.83 -2.50 2.00
N LEU A 331 -26.15 -1.38 1.72
CA LEU A 331 -25.43 -1.16 0.45
C LEU A 331 -24.12 -1.94 0.36
N LEU A 332 -23.40 -2.10 1.47
CA LEU A 332 -22.09 -2.76 1.51
C LEU A 332 -22.16 -4.27 1.63
N LEU A 333 -23.19 -4.79 2.28
CA LEU A 333 -23.32 -6.21 2.60
C LEU A 333 -23.10 -7.14 1.37
N PRO A 334 -23.69 -6.85 0.19
CA PRO A 334 -23.49 -7.70 -0.99
C PRO A 334 -22.01 -7.81 -1.41
N TYR A 335 -21.21 -6.76 -1.22
CA TYR A 335 -19.80 -6.75 -1.61
C TYR A 335 -18.93 -7.47 -0.57
N THR A 336 -19.19 -7.25 0.72
CA THR A 336 -18.45 -7.93 1.79
C THR A 336 -18.74 -9.43 1.83
N GLU A 337 -19.99 -9.83 1.61
CA GLU A 337 -20.38 -11.25 1.53
C GLU A 337 -19.80 -11.88 0.27
N ARG A 338 -19.93 -11.23 -0.89
CA ARG A 338 -19.41 -11.76 -2.15
C ARG A 338 -17.89 -11.93 -2.12
N MET A 339 -17.15 -11.01 -1.48
CA MET A 339 -15.72 -11.18 -1.26
C MET A 339 -15.40 -12.47 -0.49
N GLN A 340 -16.14 -12.78 0.58
CA GLN A 340 -15.96 -14.01 1.35
C GLN A 340 -16.30 -15.25 0.51
N GLU A 341 -17.42 -15.23 -0.20
CA GLU A 341 -17.86 -16.32 -1.08
C GLU A 341 -16.82 -16.65 -2.16
N ILE A 342 -16.22 -15.63 -2.78
CA ILE A 342 -15.20 -15.82 -3.83
C ILE A 342 -14.03 -16.66 -3.29
N PHE A 343 -13.54 -16.37 -2.09
CA PHE A 343 -12.46 -17.15 -1.48
C PHE A 343 -12.91 -18.55 -1.09
N LEU A 344 -14.11 -18.71 -0.54
CA LEU A 344 -14.65 -20.03 -0.18
C LEU A 344 -14.83 -20.92 -1.43
N GLN A 345 -15.38 -20.36 -2.50
CA GLN A 345 -15.53 -21.04 -3.79
C GLN A 345 -14.16 -21.43 -4.36
N LYS A 346 -13.16 -20.54 -4.26
CA LYS A 346 -11.83 -20.84 -4.77
C LYS A 346 -11.11 -21.91 -3.95
N ARG A 347 -11.17 -21.84 -2.61
CA ARG A 347 -10.68 -22.88 -1.70
C ARG A 347 -11.24 -24.25 -2.08
N SER A 348 -12.56 -24.32 -2.28
CA SER A 348 -13.26 -25.55 -2.66
C SER A 348 -12.75 -26.12 -3.98
N ARG A 349 -12.52 -25.27 -5.00
CA ARG A 349 -11.96 -25.66 -6.30
C ARG A 349 -10.53 -26.20 -6.20
N LEU A 350 -9.75 -25.72 -5.22
CA LEU A 350 -8.39 -26.17 -4.96
C LEU A 350 -8.33 -27.46 -4.10
N GLY A 351 -9.47 -28.07 -3.79
CA GLY A 351 -9.55 -29.38 -3.14
C GLY A 351 -9.49 -29.34 -1.60
N PHE A 352 -9.48 -28.15 -0.99
CA PHE A 352 -9.51 -28.01 0.46
C PHE A 352 -10.97 -28.07 0.95
N ARG A 353 -11.40 -29.21 1.49
CA ARG A 353 -12.73 -29.35 2.11
C ARG A 353 -12.77 -28.59 3.44
N GLU A 354 -13.94 -28.12 3.84
CA GLU A 354 -14.17 -27.73 5.24
C GLU A 354 -13.90 -28.96 6.10
N GLU A 355 -13.06 -28.82 7.14
CA GLU A 355 -13.04 -29.81 8.20
C GLU A 355 -14.44 -29.76 8.82
N SER A 356 -15.23 -30.81 8.56
CA SER A 356 -16.45 -31.02 9.32
C SER A 356 -16.06 -30.98 10.78
N VAL A 357 -16.62 -30.02 11.52
CA VAL A 357 -16.60 -30.05 12.98
C VAL A 357 -17.30 -31.35 13.36
N GLU A 358 -16.54 -32.43 13.53
CA GLU A 358 -17.00 -33.60 14.25
C GLU A 358 -17.29 -33.07 15.65
N SER A 359 -18.59 -32.90 15.90
CA SER A 359 -19.15 -32.77 17.22
C SER A 359 -18.62 -33.93 18.05
N ALA A 360 -17.59 -33.67 18.84
CA ALA A 360 -17.21 -34.52 19.95
C ALA A 360 -18.40 -34.50 20.92
N VAL A 361 -19.13 -35.62 20.92
CA VAL A 361 -20.14 -36.00 21.91
C VAL A 361 -19.48 -36.16 23.27
#